data_AF-A0AAE6QU91-F1
#
_entry.id   AF-A0AAE6QU91-F1
#
_cell.length_a   1.000
_cell.length_b   1.000
_cell.length_c   1.000
_cell.angle_alpha   90.00
_cell.angle_beta   90.00
_cell.angle_gamma   90.00
#
_symmetry.space_group_name_H-M   'P 1'
#
loop_
_entity.id
_entity.type
_entity.pdbx_description
1 polymer ?
#
loop_
_entity_poly.entity_id
_entity_poly.type
_entity_poly.pdbx_seq_one_letter_code
_entity_poly.pdbx_strand_id
1 'polypeptide(L)'
;MSFIPNMITIANFVCGLLAIYAVFVHDIYLGAVFIITGMLFDFLDGMVARKLDSVSEIGGELDSFADLVTFGVAPSILAYSASLKDLQSIGMICALTYSICGMLRLARFNTQQSKLPTFIGMPIPFAAMCLLILCFLKNPVSVAFGTCVLAYLMVSKIKFPHFKKDIAESLKPGRLD
;
A
#
# COMPACT_ATOMS: atom_id res chain seq x y z
N MET A 1 -12.65 16.58 17.35
CA MET A 1 -11.48 15.72 17.58
C MET A 1 -11.83 14.31 17.13
N SER A 2 -11.30 13.88 15.99
CA SER A 2 -11.58 12.56 15.42
C SER A 2 -10.77 11.48 16.15
N PHE A 3 -11.08 11.22 17.43
CA PHE A 3 -10.30 10.32 18.27
C PHE A 3 -10.45 8.84 17.86
N ILE A 4 -11.66 8.48 17.40
CA ILE A 4 -12.02 7.11 17.01
C ILE A 4 -11.23 6.62 15.80
N PRO A 5 -11.20 7.32 14.64
CA PRO A 5 -10.44 6.86 13.48
C PRO A 5 -8.94 6.74 13.79
N ASN A 6 -8.35 7.76 14.42
CA ASN A 6 -6.94 7.74 14.80
C ASN A 6 -6.53 6.53 15.66
N MET A 7 -7.41 6.02 16.54
CA MET A 7 -7.13 4.81 17.30
C MET A 7 -7.09 3.55 16.43
N ILE A 8 -7.92 3.47 15.39
CA ILE A 8 -7.93 2.37 14.43
C ILE A 8 -6.65 2.42 13.57
N THR A 9 -6.22 3.62 13.15
CA THR A 9 -4.96 3.82 12.44
C THR A 9 -3.76 3.35 13.28
N ILE A 10 -3.75 3.68 14.58
CA ILE A 10 -2.71 3.22 15.50
C ILE A 10 -2.73 1.69 15.63
N ALA A 11 -3.92 1.07 15.65
CA ALA A 11 -4.04 -0.38 15.66
C ALA A 11 -3.46 -1.02 14.39
N ASN A 12 -3.68 -0.42 13.21
CA ASN A 12 -3.03 -0.83 11.96
C ASN A 12 -1.50 -0.76 12.09
N PHE A 13 -0.96 0.37 12.55
CA PHE A 13 0.48 0.53 12.76
C PHE A 13 1.06 -0.51 13.72
N VAL A 14 0.37 -0.81 14.83
CA VAL A 14 0.77 -1.86 15.77
C VAL A 14 0.79 -3.23 15.10
N CYS A 15 -0.17 -3.55 14.23
CA CYS A 15 -0.15 -4.79 13.45
C CYS A 15 1.08 -4.86 12.53
N GLY A 16 1.44 -3.76 11.88
CA GLY A 16 2.68 -3.68 11.07
C GLY A 16 3.94 -3.97 11.90
N LEU A 17 4.03 -3.41 13.11
CA LEU A 17 5.16 -3.70 14.02
C LEU A 17 5.18 -5.15 14.51
N LEU A 18 4.02 -5.70 14.86
CA LEU A 18 3.91 -7.11 15.26
C LEU A 18 4.26 -8.05 14.11
N ALA A 19 3.93 -7.69 12.87
CA ALA A 19 4.35 -8.45 11.70
C ALA A 19 5.87 -8.48 11.55
N ILE A 20 6.54 -7.33 11.71
CA ILE A 20 8.00 -7.24 11.68
C ILE A 20 8.62 -8.06 12.82
N TYR A 21 8.06 -7.96 14.03
CA TYR A 21 8.50 -8.75 15.17
C TYR A 21 8.37 -10.26 14.92
N ALA A 22 7.25 -10.71 14.34
CA ALA A 22 7.04 -12.11 13.98
C ALA A 22 8.13 -12.66 13.05
N VAL A 23 8.56 -11.84 12.08
CA VAL A 23 9.65 -12.20 11.16
C VAL A 23 10.96 -12.42 11.92
N PHE A 24 11.25 -11.61 12.95
CA PHE A 24 12.44 -11.81 13.79
C PHE A 24 12.40 -13.09 14.62
N VAL A 25 11.22 -13.57 15.00
CA VAL A 25 11.03 -14.85 15.68
C VAL A 25 10.99 -16.02 14.67
N HIS A 26 11.28 -15.76 13.39
CA HIS A 26 11.22 -16.72 12.28
C HIS A 26 9.82 -17.28 11.99
N ASP A 27 8.76 -16.61 12.47
CA ASP A 27 7.38 -16.99 12.18
C ASP A 27 6.80 -16.12 11.05
N ILE A 28 7.07 -16.57 9.82
CA ILE A 28 6.63 -15.90 8.60
C ILE A 28 5.10 -15.96 8.45
N TYR A 29 4.46 -17.03 8.92
CA TYR A 29 3.01 -17.20 8.84
C TYR A 29 2.30 -16.19 9.73
N LEU A 30 2.75 -16.07 10.98
CA LEU A 30 2.23 -15.09 11.92
C LEU A 30 2.47 -13.66 11.42
N GLY A 31 3.63 -13.39 10.80
CA GLY A 31 3.91 -12.11 10.14
C GLY A 31 2.92 -11.78 9.02
N ALA A 32 2.59 -12.74 8.16
CA ALA A 32 1.61 -12.56 7.09
C ALA A 32 0.20 -12.31 7.64
N VAL A 33 -0.21 -13.04 8.69
CA VAL A 33 -1.50 -12.86 9.36
C VAL A 33 -1.63 -11.45 9.93
N PHE A 34 -0.58 -10.91 10.54
CA PHE A 34 -0.61 -9.54 11.07
C PHE A 34 -0.71 -8.48 9.97
N ILE A 35 -0.05 -8.66 8.82
CA ILE A 35 -0.20 -7.74 7.67
C ILE A 35 -1.64 -7.75 7.14
N ILE A 36 -2.24 -8.93 7.01
CA ILE A 36 -3.65 -9.08 6.58
C ILE A 36 -4.60 -8.45 7.60
N THR A 37 -4.31 -8.61 8.89
CA THR A 37 -5.11 -8.00 9.96
C THR A 37 -4.99 -6.47 9.95
N GLY A 38 -3.80 -5.94 9.71
CA GLY A 38 -3.58 -4.49 9.52
C GLY A 38 -4.36 -3.93 8.33
N MET A 39 -4.47 -4.69 7.22
CA MET A 39 -5.32 -4.34 6.07
C MET A 39 -6.79 -4.22 6.42
N LEU A 40 -7.28 -5.09 7.31
CA LEU A 40 -8.66 -4.97 7.78
C LEU A 40 -8.86 -3.69 8.60
N PHE A 41 -7.88 -3.31 9.43
CA PHE A 41 -7.96 -2.08 10.22
C PHE A 41 -7.87 -0.81 9.36
N ASP A 42 -6.97 -0.76 8.37
CA ASP A 42 -6.89 0.31 7.36
C ASP A 42 -8.26 0.53 6.67
N PHE A 43 -8.86 -0.56 6.19
CA PHE A 43 -10.16 -0.50 5.55
C PHE A 43 -11.27 0.02 6.48
N LEU A 44 -11.26 -0.41 7.75
CA LEU A 44 -12.21 0.05 8.76
C LEU A 44 -12.01 1.53 9.09
N ASP A 45 -10.77 2.00 9.26
CA ASP A 45 -10.48 3.40 9.56
C ASP A 45 -10.96 4.32 8.43
N GLY A 46 -10.62 3.98 7.19
CA GLY A 46 -11.08 4.72 6.01
C GLY A 46 -12.61 4.73 5.85
N MET A 47 -13.32 3.68 6.28
CA MET A 47 -14.79 3.66 6.32
C MET A 47 -15.36 4.56 7.42
N VAL A 48 -14.78 4.50 8.63
CA VAL A 48 -15.23 5.25 9.80
C VAL A 48 -14.99 6.75 9.59
N ALA A 49 -13.81 7.14 9.09
CA ALA A 49 -13.48 8.53 8.77
C ALA A 49 -14.45 9.14 7.74
N ARG A 50 -14.87 8.38 6.72
CA ARG A 50 -15.88 8.81 5.75
C ARG A 50 -17.29 8.91 6.33
N LYS A 51 -17.66 8.04 7.26
CA LYS A 51 -19.00 8.04 7.87
C LYS A 51 -19.19 9.14 8.91
N LEU A 52 -18.12 9.57 9.58
CA LEU A 52 -18.18 10.61 10.60
C LEU A 52 -18.02 12.04 10.05
N ASP A 53 -17.79 12.22 8.74
CA ASP A 53 -17.40 13.51 8.12
C ASP A 53 -16.25 14.22 8.86
N SER A 54 -15.46 13.45 9.62
CA SER A 54 -14.47 13.95 10.56
C SER A 54 -13.06 13.72 10.02
N VAL A 55 -12.80 14.22 8.81
CA VAL A 55 -11.49 14.11 8.17
C VAL A 55 -10.57 15.16 8.79
N SER A 56 -9.64 14.72 9.64
CA SER A 56 -8.60 15.57 10.20
C SER A 56 -7.33 15.42 9.36
N GLU A 57 -6.66 16.53 9.02
CA GLU A 57 -5.37 16.51 8.31
C GLU A 57 -4.33 15.62 9.03
N ILE A 58 -4.30 15.67 10.36
CA ILE A 58 -3.40 14.84 11.18
C ILE A 58 -3.71 13.35 11.00
N GLY A 59 -4.99 12.98 10.87
CA GLY A 59 -5.41 11.59 10.68
C GLY A 59 -4.97 11.04 9.32
N GLY A 60 -5.03 11.84 8.26
CA GLY A 60 -4.58 11.43 6.92
C GLY A 60 -3.06 11.19 6.84
N GLU A 61 -2.26 12.00 7.54
CA GLU A 61 -0.81 11.77 7.65
C GLU A 61 -0.51 10.52 8.48
N LEU A 62 -1.25 10.31 9.58
CA LEU A 62 -1.10 9.14 10.43
C LEU A 62 -1.42 7.84 9.70
N ASP A 63 -2.47 7.86 8.87
CA ASP A 63 -2.87 6.76 7.99
C ASP A 63 -1.77 6.41 7.01
N SER A 64 -1.17 7.43 6.38
CA SER A 64 -0.03 7.26 5.50
C SER A 64 1.18 6.62 6.21
N PHE A 65 1.48 7.02 7.45
CA PHE A 65 2.57 6.38 8.21
C PHE A 65 2.25 4.93 8.58
N ALA A 66 1.02 4.63 9.00
CA ALA A 66 0.59 3.28 9.32
C ALA A 66 0.68 2.37 8.10
N ASP A 67 0.15 2.82 6.97
CA ASP A 67 0.18 2.10 5.69
C ASP A 67 1.60 1.82 5.19
N LEU A 68 2.50 2.79 5.33
CA LEU A 68 3.89 2.60 4.96
C LEU A 68 4.53 1.48 5.76
N VAL A 69 4.29 1.41 7.08
CA VAL A 69 4.86 0.37 7.93
C VAL A 69 4.21 -0.98 7.67
N THR A 70 2.89 -1.05 7.63
CA THR A 70 2.14 -2.31 7.50
C THR A 70 2.24 -2.91 6.09
N PHE A 71 2.24 -2.09 5.03
CA PHE A 71 2.18 -2.57 3.64
C PHE A 71 3.46 -2.31 2.82
N GLY A 72 4.30 -1.37 3.24
CA GLY A 72 5.60 -1.11 2.62
C GLY A 72 6.71 -1.89 3.31
N VAL A 73 6.92 -1.61 4.60
CA VAL A 73 8.08 -2.09 5.36
C VAL A 73 7.90 -3.56 5.78
N ALA A 74 6.81 -3.90 6.48
CA ALA A 74 6.61 -5.24 7.01
C ALA A 74 6.66 -6.35 5.92
N PRO A 75 6.00 -6.19 4.75
CA PRO A 75 6.04 -7.21 3.70
C PRO A 75 7.42 -7.32 3.07
N SER A 76 8.16 -6.21 2.91
CA SER A 76 9.53 -6.24 2.37
C SER A 76 10.51 -7.02 3.25
N ILE A 77 10.41 -6.82 4.57
CA ILE A 77 11.21 -7.55 5.56
C ILE A 77 10.81 -9.03 5.57
N LEU A 78 9.51 -9.33 5.47
CA LEU A 78 9.01 -10.69 5.38
C LEU A 78 9.54 -11.40 4.12
N ALA A 79 9.51 -10.76 2.95
CA ALA A 79 10.08 -11.32 1.73
C ALA A 79 11.59 -11.56 1.82
N TYR A 80 12.31 -10.63 2.45
CA TYR A 80 13.74 -10.80 2.74
C TYR A 80 13.99 -12.06 3.57
N SER A 81 13.28 -12.22 4.69
CA SER A 81 13.44 -13.39 5.55
C SER A 81 12.94 -14.70 4.95
N ALA A 82 11.95 -14.66 4.05
CA ALA A 82 11.33 -15.85 3.48
C ALA A 82 12.14 -16.51 2.36
N SER A 83 12.69 -15.73 1.44
CA SER A 83 13.41 -16.29 0.28
C SER A 83 14.51 -15.38 -0.28
N LEU A 84 14.46 -14.06 -0.03
CA LEU A 84 15.44 -13.12 -0.58
C LEU A 84 16.80 -13.20 0.13
N LYS A 85 16.86 -13.72 1.36
CA LYS A 85 18.11 -13.96 2.09
C LYS A 85 19.10 -14.84 1.30
N ASP A 86 18.58 -15.77 0.48
CA ASP A 86 19.40 -16.66 -0.34
C ASP A 86 20.16 -15.91 -1.46
N LEU A 87 19.66 -14.75 -1.89
CA LEU A 87 20.31 -13.87 -2.87
C LEU A 87 21.27 -12.85 -2.24
N GLN A 88 21.54 -12.95 -0.93
CA GLN A 88 22.45 -12.08 -0.19
C GLN A 88 22.16 -10.58 -0.44
N SER A 89 23.15 -9.82 -0.91
CA SER A 89 23.07 -8.37 -1.15
C SER A 89 21.99 -8.00 -2.16
N ILE A 90 21.73 -8.83 -3.18
CA ILE A 90 20.73 -8.54 -4.21
C ILE A 90 19.32 -8.59 -3.59
N GLY A 91 19.05 -9.59 -2.73
CA GLY A 91 17.78 -9.69 -2.02
C GLY A 91 17.52 -8.50 -1.11
N MET A 92 18.56 -8.03 -0.40
CA MET A 92 18.46 -6.83 0.44
C MET A 92 18.11 -5.58 -0.38
N ILE A 93 18.78 -5.38 -1.52
CA ILE A 93 18.51 -4.23 -2.42
C ILE A 93 17.08 -4.29 -2.95
N CYS A 94 16.58 -5.48 -3.33
CA CYS A 94 15.20 -5.64 -3.82
C CYS A 94 14.17 -5.27 -2.75
N ALA A 95 14.34 -5.75 -1.52
CA ALA A 95 13.45 -5.46 -0.40
C ALA A 95 13.44 -3.96 -0.05
N LEU A 96 14.62 -3.33 0.02
CA LEU A 96 14.75 -1.89 0.27
C LEU A 96 14.10 -1.07 -0.85
N THR A 97 14.31 -1.47 -2.11
CA THR A 97 13.72 -0.80 -3.27
C THR A 97 12.20 -0.82 -3.19
N TYR A 98 11.59 -1.97 -2.84
CA TYR A 98 10.14 -2.07 -2.65
C TYR A 98 9.63 -1.09 -1.59
N SER A 99 10.28 -1.02 -0.43
CA SER A 99 9.89 -0.12 0.67
C SER A 99 10.02 1.37 0.27
N ILE A 100 11.11 1.75 -0.40
CA ILE A 100 11.32 3.11 -0.91
C ILE A 100 10.26 3.47 -1.96
N CYS A 101 9.94 2.55 -2.88
CA CYS A 101 8.88 2.75 -3.87
C CYS A 101 7.51 2.93 -3.22
N GLY A 102 7.21 2.15 -2.16
CA GLY A 102 6.02 2.33 -1.34
C GLY A 102 5.97 3.73 -0.71
N MET A 103 7.05 4.17 -0.06
CA MET A 103 7.14 5.52 0.52
C MET A 103 6.89 6.62 -0.52
N LEU A 104 7.53 6.54 -1.68
CA LEU A 104 7.35 7.52 -2.76
C LEU A 104 5.91 7.53 -3.31
N ARG A 105 5.25 6.37 -3.34
CA ARG A 105 3.85 6.24 -3.75
C ARG A 105 2.93 6.97 -2.78
N LEU A 106 3.09 6.76 -1.47
CA LEU A 106 2.31 7.43 -0.44
C LEU A 106 2.56 8.93 -0.41
N ALA A 107 3.82 9.37 -0.46
CA ALA A 107 4.16 10.79 -0.49
C ALA A 107 3.53 11.52 -1.69
N ARG A 108 3.47 10.87 -2.86
CA ARG A 108 2.75 11.41 -4.04
C ARG A 108 1.24 11.45 -3.83
N PHE A 109 0.66 10.44 -3.19
CA PHE A 109 -0.78 10.41 -2.92
C PHE A 109 -1.18 11.55 -1.99
N ASN A 110 -0.45 11.71 -0.87
CA ASN A 110 -0.70 12.74 0.12
C ASN A 110 -0.54 14.17 -0.46
N THR A 111 0.45 14.40 -1.33
CA THR A 111 0.69 15.72 -1.96
C THR A 111 -0.20 16.04 -3.17
N GLN A 112 -0.75 15.05 -3.87
CA GLN A 112 -1.54 15.26 -5.11
C GLN A 112 -3.06 15.20 -4.91
N GLN A 113 -3.53 14.75 -3.74
CA GLN A 113 -4.96 14.65 -3.41
C GLN A 113 -5.71 15.98 -3.50
N SER A 114 -5.01 17.11 -3.41
CA SER A 114 -5.59 18.46 -3.50
C SER A 114 -5.79 18.99 -4.92
N LYS A 115 -5.34 18.31 -6.00
CA LYS A 115 -5.34 18.90 -7.37
C LYS A 115 -5.82 18.03 -8.53
N LEU A 116 -6.17 16.74 -8.37
CA LEU A 116 -6.53 15.89 -9.51
C LEU A 116 -7.74 14.96 -9.27
N PRO A 117 -8.69 14.85 -10.22
CA PRO A 117 -9.88 13.98 -10.14
C PRO A 117 -9.60 12.52 -10.57
N THR A 118 -8.35 12.03 -10.47
CA THR A 118 -7.96 10.73 -11.04
C THR A 118 -7.03 9.98 -10.09
N PHE A 119 -7.43 8.77 -9.69
CA PHE A 119 -6.56 7.82 -9.01
C PHE A 119 -5.45 7.36 -9.97
N ILE A 120 -4.19 7.62 -9.62
CA ILE A 120 -3.03 7.23 -10.43
C ILE A 120 -2.24 6.20 -9.63
N GLY A 121 -2.12 4.95 -10.11
CA GLY A 121 -1.23 3.89 -9.59
C GLY A 121 -1.89 2.78 -8.76
N MET A 122 -1.21 1.64 -8.60
CA MET A 122 -1.65 0.48 -7.80
C MET A 122 -1.71 0.85 -6.29
N PRO A 123 -2.76 0.45 -5.54
CA PRO A 123 -2.80 0.62 -4.09
C PRO A 123 -1.69 -0.18 -3.39
N ILE A 124 -1.01 0.42 -2.41
CA ILE A 124 0.03 -0.25 -1.62
C ILE A 124 -0.49 -1.53 -0.92
N PRO A 125 -1.71 -1.58 -0.35
CA PRO A 125 -2.26 -2.81 0.21
C PRO A 125 -2.29 -3.96 -0.80
N PHE A 126 -2.69 -3.68 -2.05
CA PHE A 126 -2.79 -4.70 -3.09
C PHE A 126 -1.42 -5.26 -3.48
N ALA A 127 -0.40 -4.40 -3.53
CA ALA A 127 0.97 -4.83 -3.80
C ALA A 127 1.57 -5.64 -2.63
N ALA A 128 1.25 -5.29 -1.38
CA ALA A 128 1.63 -6.08 -0.20
C ALA A 128 1.05 -7.50 -0.27
N MET A 129 -0.22 -7.65 -0.63
CA MET A 129 -0.85 -8.97 -0.80
C MET A 129 -0.19 -9.80 -1.90
N CYS A 130 0.10 -9.18 -3.06
CA CYS A 130 0.81 -9.88 -4.14
C CYS A 130 2.18 -10.38 -3.67
N LEU A 131 2.89 -9.56 -2.91
CA LEU A 131 4.22 -9.90 -2.39
C LEU A 131 4.15 -11.05 -1.37
N LEU A 132 3.15 -11.07 -0.50
CA LEU A 132 2.90 -12.20 0.41
C LEU A 132 2.66 -13.50 -0.37
N ILE A 133 1.79 -13.47 -1.39
CA ILE A 133 1.50 -14.63 -2.24
C ILE A 133 2.78 -15.13 -2.93
N LEU A 134 3.62 -14.22 -3.42
CA LEU A 134 4.89 -14.58 -4.03
C LEU A 134 5.84 -15.28 -3.03
N CYS A 135 5.90 -14.83 -1.77
CA CYS A 135 6.74 -15.47 -0.75
C CYS A 135 6.36 -16.94 -0.51
N PHE A 136 5.09 -17.30 -0.69
CA PHE A 136 4.64 -18.69 -0.58
C PHE A 136 5.14 -19.61 -1.69
N LEU A 137 5.58 -19.07 -2.84
CA LEU A 137 6.14 -19.86 -3.95
C LEU A 137 7.52 -20.45 -3.66
N LYS A 138 8.19 -20.02 -2.57
CA LYS A 138 9.53 -20.49 -2.13
C LYS A 138 10.62 -20.49 -3.21
N ASN A 139 10.45 -19.70 -4.26
CA ASN A 139 11.41 -19.61 -5.37
C ASN A 139 12.14 -18.26 -5.29
N PRO A 140 13.40 -18.22 -4.83
CA PRO A 140 14.09 -16.96 -4.53
C PRO A 140 14.18 -16.02 -5.73
N VAL A 141 14.44 -16.56 -6.94
CA VAL A 141 14.51 -15.78 -8.19
C VAL A 141 13.16 -15.17 -8.56
N SER A 142 12.07 -15.92 -8.43
CA SER A 142 10.72 -15.44 -8.73
C SER A 142 10.27 -14.36 -7.73
N VAL A 143 10.60 -14.54 -6.45
CA VAL A 143 10.28 -13.53 -5.42
C VAL A 143 11.07 -12.25 -5.67
N ALA A 144 12.36 -12.33 -6.00
CA ALA A 144 13.19 -11.17 -6.32
C ALA A 144 12.70 -10.42 -7.58
N PHE A 145 12.40 -11.17 -8.65
CA PHE A 145 11.84 -10.58 -9.86
C PHE A 145 10.50 -9.91 -9.59
N GLY A 146 9.61 -10.59 -8.86
CA GLY A 146 8.31 -10.04 -8.51
C GLY A 146 8.36 -8.85 -7.56
N THR A 147 9.29 -8.80 -6.61
CA THR A 147 9.49 -7.62 -5.75
C THR A 147 9.89 -6.41 -6.59
N CYS A 148 10.83 -6.58 -7.53
CA CYS A 148 11.23 -5.53 -8.46
C CYS A 148 10.08 -5.07 -9.37
N VAL A 149 9.29 -6.01 -9.90
CA VAL A 149 8.13 -5.71 -10.73
C VAL A 149 7.06 -4.96 -9.93
N LEU A 150 6.77 -5.38 -8.70
CA LEU A 150 5.83 -4.69 -7.81
C LEU A 150 6.31 -3.29 -7.43
N ALA A 151 7.60 -3.13 -7.11
CA ALA A 151 8.21 -1.83 -6.83
C ALA A 151 8.11 -0.89 -8.05
N TYR A 152 8.39 -1.42 -9.24
CA TYR A 152 8.21 -0.68 -10.49
C TYR A 152 6.75 -0.32 -10.74
N LEU A 153 5.80 -1.23 -10.53
CA LEU A 153 4.36 -0.99 -10.67
C LEU A 153 3.82 0.08 -9.70
N MET A 154 4.34 0.13 -8.47
CA MET A 154 4.00 1.18 -7.51
C MET A 154 4.45 2.57 -8.00
N VAL A 155 5.66 2.67 -8.58
CA VAL A 155 6.18 3.96 -9.07
C VAL A 155 5.63 4.31 -10.46
N SER A 156 5.26 3.30 -11.24
CA SER A 156 4.78 3.43 -12.61
C SER A 156 3.43 4.15 -12.65
N LYS A 157 3.41 5.25 -13.40
CA LYS A 157 2.23 6.10 -13.59
C LYS A 157 1.40 5.57 -14.77
N ILE A 158 0.91 4.33 -14.72
CA ILE A 158 -0.11 3.90 -15.67
C ILE A 158 -1.39 4.68 -15.34
N LYS A 159 -1.70 5.68 -16.17
CA LYS A 159 -2.95 6.45 -16.12
C LYS A 159 -4.08 5.56 -16.66
N PHE A 160 -5.11 5.30 -15.86
CA PHE A 160 -6.38 4.81 -16.39
C PHE A 160 -7.14 5.98 -17.03
N PRO A 161 -7.49 5.93 -18.33
CA PRO A 161 -8.28 6.96 -18.98
C PRO A 161 -9.74 6.93 -18.49
N HIS A 162 -10.29 8.11 -18.22
CA HIS A 162 -11.64 8.29 -17.72
C HIS A 162 -12.65 8.28 -18.87
N PHE A 163 -13.20 7.12 -19.23
CA PHE A 163 -14.21 6.97 -20.32
C PHE A 163 -15.54 7.73 -20.10
N LYS A 164 -15.73 8.40 -18.96
CA LYS A 164 -16.99 9.04 -18.59
C LYS A 164 -17.11 10.51 -19.04
N LYS A 165 -16.00 11.18 -19.41
CA LYS A 165 -16.04 12.57 -19.90
C LYS A 165 -16.43 12.67 -21.38
N ASP A 166 -16.00 11.73 -22.21
CA ASP A 166 -16.26 11.77 -23.67
C ASP A 166 -17.74 11.57 -24.01
N ILE A 167 -18.49 10.82 -23.18
CA ILE A 167 -19.93 10.58 -23.37
C ILE A 167 -20.75 11.83 -23.02
N ALA A 168 -20.32 12.61 -22.01
CA ALA A 168 -21.04 13.82 -21.59
C ALA A 168 -20.90 14.98 -22.60
N GLU A 169 -19.83 14.99 -23.39
CA GLU A 169 -19.58 16.01 -24.42
C GLU A 169 -20.29 15.67 -25.74
N SER A 170 -20.52 14.37 -26.03
CA SER A 170 -21.32 13.91 -27.17
C SER A 170 -22.84 14.06 -26.97
N LEU A 171 -23.31 14.38 -25.76
CA LEU A 171 -24.73 14.49 -25.40
C LEU A 171 -25.22 15.94 -25.27
N LYS A 172 -24.45 16.94 -25.71
CA LYS A 172 -24.97 18.28 -25.99
C LYS A 172 -25.39 18.36 -27.46
N PRO A 173 -26.65 18.02 -27.83
CA PRO A 173 -27.17 18.36 -29.13
C PRO A 173 -27.16 19.88 -29.26
N GLY A 174 -26.74 20.34 -30.44
CA GLY A 174 -26.58 21.75 -30.76
C GLY A 174 -27.83 22.55 -30.43
N ARG A 175 -27.60 23.68 -29.77
CA ARG A 175 -28.53 24.81 -29.82
C ARG A 175 -27.86 25.85 -30.71
N LEU A 176 -27.99 25.58 -32.01
CA LEU A 176 -28.04 26.61 -33.04
C LEU A 176 -29.26 27.48 -32.73
N ASP A 177 -29.02 28.79 -32.75
CA ASP A 177 -29.97 29.91 -32.88
C ASP A 177 -30.78 30.31 -31.65
#